data_AF-A0AAV8WUJ4-F1
#
_entry.id   AF-A0AAV8WUJ4-F1
#
_cell.length_a   1.000
_cell.length_b   1.000
_cell.length_c   1.000
_cell.angle_alpha   90.00
_cell.angle_beta   90.00
_cell.angle_gamma   90.00
#
_symmetry.space_group_name_H-M   'P 1'
#
loop_
_entity.id
_entity.type
_entity.pdbx_description
1 polymer ?
#
loop_
_entity_poly.entity_id
_entity_poly.type
_entity_poly.pdbx_seq_one_letter_code
_entity_poly.pdbx_strand_id
1 'polypeptide(L)'
;TYDWGDRNVILSSFYWCNIVAQIIGGKLAAMFGTKLILSITIVINSVASLLLPLSAQYLGSTGVIICRLTQGLSVGLINTSSYHILGIWAPAPERSRILSMMYTGHVLSSIFTNVMTGYICSSRVGWPFTFYLSGCLGVVWILPWIMFASDSPAKHKTISVQEKMYIQALIGGWEEPQVIKLLFKCLLKLSVQSS
;
A
#
# COMPACT_ATOMS: atom_id res chain seq x y z
N THR A 1 -14.12 -16.40 -27.18
CA THR A 1 -13.71 -14.99 -26.95
C THR A 1 -14.72 -14.39 -26.01
N TYR A 2 -14.35 -14.08 -24.76
CA TYR A 2 -15.30 -13.48 -23.81
C TYR A 2 -15.57 -12.03 -24.25
N ASP A 3 -16.83 -11.72 -24.55
CA ASP A 3 -17.26 -10.40 -25.02
C ASP A 3 -17.65 -9.55 -23.80
N TRP A 4 -16.68 -8.83 -23.24
CA TRP A 4 -16.84 -8.04 -22.02
C TRP A 4 -17.28 -6.61 -22.35
N GLY A 5 -18.57 -6.41 -22.64
CA GLY A 5 -19.15 -5.06 -22.79
C GLY A 5 -18.88 -4.14 -21.58
N ASP A 6 -18.70 -4.73 -20.40
CA ASP A 6 -18.48 -4.03 -19.12
C ASP A 6 -17.01 -3.92 -18.70
N ARG A 7 -16.03 -4.14 -19.59
CA ARG A 7 -14.61 -4.12 -19.22
C ARG A 7 -14.17 -2.81 -18.53
N ASN A 8 -14.72 -1.69 -18.99
CA ASN A 8 -14.45 -0.38 -18.41
C ASN A 8 -15.06 -0.22 -17.01
N VAL A 9 -16.21 -0.85 -16.76
CA VAL A 9 -16.85 -0.90 -15.44
C VAL A 9 -16.00 -1.73 -14.47
N ILE A 10 -15.50 -2.89 -14.92
CA ILE A 10 -14.60 -3.73 -14.11
C ILE A 10 -13.33 -2.95 -13.73
N LEU A 11 -12.71 -2.26 -14.69
CA LEU A 11 -11.47 -1.50 -14.45
C LEU A 11 -11.73 -0.28 -13.54
N SER A 12 -12.78 0.49 -13.80
CA SER A 12 -13.10 1.69 -13.01
C SER A 12 -13.52 1.35 -11.58
N SER A 13 -14.20 0.22 -11.36
CA SER A 13 -14.64 -0.22 -10.02
C SER A 13 -13.47 -0.35 -9.04
N PHE A 14 -12.33 -0.86 -9.51
CA PHE A 14 -11.09 -0.96 -8.72
C PHE A 14 -10.60 0.42 -8.26
N TYR A 15 -10.56 1.39 -9.17
CA TYR A 15 -10.06 2.74 -8.87
C TYR A 15 -10.96 3.49 -7.89
N TRP A 16 -12.28 3.39 -8.06
CA TRP A 16 -13.23 4.00 -7.12
C TRP A 16 -13.08 3.46 -5.70
N CYS A 17 -13.00 2.13 -5.55
CA CYS A 17 -12.77 1.51 -4.25
C CYS A 17 -11.41 1.91 -3.65
N ASN A 18 -10.38 2.03 -4.47
CA ASN A 18 -9.05 2.42 -4.01
C ASN A 18 -9.06 3.84 -3.42
N ILE A 19 -9.69 4.81 -4.09
CA ILE A 19 -9.80 6.19 -3.59
C ILE A 19 -10.51 6.22 -2.23
N VAL A 20 -11.65 5.53 -2.11
CA VAL A 20 -12.40 5.45 -0.85
C VAL A 20 -11.56 4.82 0.25
N ALA A 21 -10.87 3.71 -0.05
CA ALA A 21 -10.03 3.02 0.91
C ALA A 21 -8.83 3.84 1.37
N GLN A 22 -8.24 4.68 0.51
CA GLN A 22 -7.14 5.56 0.93
C GLN A 22 -7.61 6.57 1.99
N ILE A 23 -8.79 7.17 1.81
CA ILE A 23 -9.34 8.14 2.77
C ILE A 23 -9.56 7.49 4.15
N ILE A 24 -10.10 6.27 4.17
CA ILE A 24 -10.41 5.55 5.40
C ILE A 24 -9.14 4.95 6.02
N GLY A 25 -8.20 4.51 5.19
CA GLY A 25 -6.98 3.80 5.59
C GLY A 25 -6.08 4.58 6.54
N GLY A 26 -5.96 5.90 6.35
CA GLY A 26 -5.20 6.75 7.26
C GLY A 26 -5.75 6.74 8.70
N LYS A 27 -7.08 6.79 8.87
CA LYS A 27 -7.71 6.70 10.20
C LYS A 27 -7.61 5.30 10.79
N LEU A 28 -7.85 4.27 9.98
CA LEU A 28 -7.75 2.88 10.41
C LEU A 28 -6.33 2.56 10.92
N ALA A 29 -5.30 2.93 10.17
CA ALA A 29 -3.90 2.67 10.51
C ALA A 29 -3.50 3.28 11.86
N ALA A 30 -4.00 4.48 12.15
CA ALA A 30 -3.77 5.16 13.42
C ALA A 30 -4.51 4.52 14.61
N MET A 31 -5.70 3.93 14.40
CA MET A 31 -6.50 3.37 15.49
C MET A 31 -6.15 1.92 15.83
N PHE A 32 -5.96 1.06 14.82
CA PHE A 32 -5.81 -0.40 15.02
C PHE A 32 -4.37 -0.90 14.92
N GLY A 33 -3.41 -0.01 14.64
CA GLY A 33 -2.03 -0.39 14.39
C GLY A 33 -1.79 -0.79 12.93
N THR A 34 -0.65 -0.38 12.42
CA THR A 34 -0.32 -0.45 10.99
C THR A 34 0.08 -1.85 10.55
N LYS A 35 0.75 -2.63 11.40
CA LYS A 35 1.14 -4.03 11.17
C LYS A 35 -0.09 -4.90 10.98
N LEU A 36 -1.10 -4.78 11.86
CA LEU A 36 -2.31 -5.60 11.80
C LEU A 36 -3.08 -5.32 10.51
N ILE A 37 -3.30 -4.04 10.19
CA ILE A 37 -4.04 -3.62 9.00
C ILE A 37 -3.29 -4.05 7.72
N LEU A 38 -1.97 -3.83 7.64
CA LEU A 38 -1.18 -4.27 6.49
C LEU A 38 -1.25 -5.79 6.32
N SER A 39 -1.16 -6.55 7.41
CA SER A 39 -1.22 -8.01 7.34
C SER A 39 -2.58 -8.47 6.82
N ILE A 40 -3.67 -7.98 7.41
CA ILE A 40 -5.04 -8.35 7.01
C ILE A 40 -5.29 -7.99 5.54
N THR A 41 -4.91 -6.80 5.11
CA THR A 41 -5.16 -6.32 3.75
C THR A 41 -4.33 -7.07 2.71
N ILE A 42 -3.10 -7.48 3.02
CA ILE A 42 -2.29 -8.34 2.16
C ILE A 42 -2.91 -9.74 2.04
N VAL A 43 -3.43 -10.34 3.12
CA VAL A 43 -4.16 -11.61 3.04
C VAL A 43 -5.38 -11.48 2.14
N ILE A 44 -6.22 -10.47 2.39
CA ILE A 44 -7.45 -10.25 1.61
C ILE A 44 -7.11 -10.07 0.13
N ASN A 45 -6.09 -9.26 -0.19
CA ASN A 45 -5.65 -9.06 -1.57
C ASN A 45 -5.14 -10.35 -2.23
N SER A 46 -4.39 -11.16 -1.48
CA SER A 46 -3.84 -12.42 -1.99
C SER A 46 -4.95 -13.44 -2.25
N VAL A 47 -5.88 -13.59 -1.31
CA VAL A 47 -7.07 -14.47 -1.46
C VAL A 47 -7.95 -13.99 -2.62
N ALA A 48 -8.19 -12.69 -2.74
CA ALA A 48 -8.96 -12.13 -3.85
C ALA A 48 -8.25 -12.33 -5.20
N SER A 49 -6.92 -12.39 -5.23
CA SER A 49 -6.16 -12.69 -6.46
C SER A 49 -6.26 -14.16 -6.86
N LEU A 50 -6.19 -15.09 -5.88
CA LEU A 50 -6.37 -16.53 -6.11
C LEU A 50 -7.81 -16.88 -6.55
N LEU A 51 -8.80 -16.19 -5.99
CA LEU A 51 -10.21 -16.40 -6.32
C LEU A 51 -10.61 -15.77 -7.65
N LEU A 52 -9.87 -14.80 -8.18
CA LEU A 52 -10.21 -14.11 -9.42
C LEU A 52 -10.35 -15.05 -10.64
N PRO A 53 -9.41 -15.96 -10.94
CA PRO A 53 -9.58 -16.91 -12.05
C PRO A 53 -10.72 -17.91 -11.82
N LEU A 54 -10.96 -18.33 -10.57
CA LEU A 54 -12.09 -19.23 -10.24
C LEU A 54 -13.43 -18.51 -10.43
N SER A 55 -13.55 -17.29 -9.92
CA SER A 55 -14.74 -16.45 -10.07
C SER A 55 -15.04 -16.14 -11.54
N ALA A 56 -14.02 -15.96 -12.37
CA ALA A 56 -14.19 -15.76 -13.81
C ALA A 56 -14.78 -17.00 -14.51
N GLN A 57 -14.48 -18.21 -14.02
CA GLN A 57 -15.00 -19.46 -14.58
C GLN A 57 -16.44 -19.75 -14.13
N TYR A 58 -16.76 -19.55 -12.84
CA TYR A 58 -18.06 -19.94 -12.28
C TYR A 58 -19.13 -18.83 -12.31
N LEU A 59 -18.74 -17.57 -12.05
CA LEU A 59 -19.68 -16.44 -11.89
C LEU A 59 -19.62 -15.43 -13.05
N GLY A 60 -18.73 -15.63 -14.02
CA GLY A 60 -18.57 -14.73 -15.15
C GLY A 60 -18.18 -13.30 -14.73
N SER A 61 -18.80 -12.28 -15.35
CA SER A 61 -18.42 -10.86 -15.18
C SER A 61 -18.62 -10.36 -13.76
N THR A 62 -19.74 -10.71 -13.12
CA THR A 62 -20.10 -10.23 -11.79
C THR A 62 -19.12 -10.70 -10.71
N GLY A 63 -18.65 -11.95 -10.79
CA GLY A 63 -17.66 -12.48 -9.86
C GLY A 63 -16.32 -11.76 -9.96
N VAL A 64 -15.90 -11.40 -11.18
CA VAL A 64 -14.67 -10.64 -11.42
C VAL A 64 -14.78 -9.22 -10.86
N ILE A 65 -15.94 -8.57 -10.99
CA ILE A 65 -16.20 -7.24 -10.42
C ILE A 65 -16.04 -7.27 -8.89
N ILE A 66 -16.66 -8.25 -8.21
CA ILE A 66 -16.57 -8.37 -6.75
C ILE A 66 -15.11 -8.54 -6.32
N CYS A 67 -14.37 -9.45 -6.97
CA CYS A 67 -12.95 -9.64 -6.66
C CYS A 67 -12.13 -8.35 -6.87
N ARG A 68 -12.45 -7.56 -7.92
CA ARG A 68 -11.78 -6.28 -8.21
C ARG A 68 -12.11 -5.19 -7.21
N LEU A 69 -13.35 -5.11 -6.74
CA LEU A 69 -13.75 -4.20 -5.66
C LEU A 69 -12.95 -4.51 -4.38
N THR A 70 -12.90 -5.78 -3.99
CA THR A 70 -12.13 -6.23 -2.81
C THR A 70 -10.64 -5.93 -2.94
N GLN A 71 -10.04 -6.17 -4.11
CA GLN A 71 -8.64 -5.81 -4.38
C GLN A 71 -8.43 -4.29 -4.32
N GLY A 72 -9.34 -3.49 -4.89
CA GLY A 72 -9.26 -2.03 -4.85
C GLY A 72 -9.24 -1.48 -3.43
N LEU A 73 -10.13 -2.00 -2.58
CA LEU A 73 -10.16 -1.65 -1.16
C LEU A 73 -8.86 -2.04 -0.45
N SER A 74 -8.37 -3.25 -0.68
CA SER A 74 -7.17 -3.76 -0.03
C SER A 74 -5.93 -2.96 -0.42
N VAL A 75 -5.75 -2.69 -1.72
CA VAL A 75 -4.61 -1.93 -2.24
C VAL A 75 -4.62 -0.48 -1.73
N GLY A 76 -5.77 0.18 -1.63
CA GLY A 76 -5.86 1.52 -1.05
C GLY A 76 -5.42 1.57 0.42
N LEU A 77 -5.82 0.57 1.21
CA LEU A 77 -5.39 0.42 2.60
C LEU A 77 -3.89 0.10 2.73
N ILE A 78 -3.35 -0.75 1.84
CA ILE A 78 -1.93 -1.10 1.82
C ILE A 78 -1.06 0.15 1.58
N ASN A 79 -1.41 0.96 0.58
CA ASN A 79 -0.63 2.15 0.25
C ASN A 79 -0.61 3.16 1.42
N THR A 80 -1.76 3.48 1.98
CA THR A 80 -1.85 4.45 3.09
C THR A 80 -1.18 3.96 4.35
N SER A 81 -1.35 2.68 4.68
CA SER A 81 -0.67 2.08 5.83
C SER A 81 0.85 2.04 5.62
N SER A 82 1.33 1.81 4.39
CA SER A 82 2.76 1.86 4.06
C SER A 82 3.37 3.25 4.23
N TYR A 83 2.64 4.30 3.85
CA TYR A 83 3.08 5.68 4.10
C TYR A 83 3.01 6.06 5.59
N HIS A 84 2.04 5.51 6.33
CA HIS A 84 1.92 5.75 7.76
C HIS A 84 3.06 5.09 8.56
N ILE A 85 3.38 3.81 8.32
CA ILE A 85 4.52 3.16 8.96
C ILE A 85 5.83 3.86 8.61
N LEU A 86 5.99 4.31 7.36
CA LEU A 86 7.15 5.08 6.97
C LEU A 86 7.26 6.39 7.77
N GLY A 87 6.14 7.09 8.00
CA GLY A 87 6.14 8.32 8.81
C GLY A 87 6.56 8.09 10.27
N ILE A 88 6.30 6.90 10.83
CA ILE A 88 6.72 6.54 12.19
C ILE A 88 8.21 6.17 12.24
N TRP A 89 8.74 5.55 11.18
CA TRP A 89 10.09 4.97 11.17
C TRP A 89 11.15 5.84 10.47
N ALA A 90 10.76 6.77 9.60
CA ALA A 90 11.69 7.59 8.82
C ALA A 90 11.89 8.98 9.45
N PRO A 91 13.13 9.33 9.89
CA PRO A 91 13.44 10.66 10.36
C PRO A 91 13.33 11.71 9.23
N ALA A 92 12.90 12.93 9.56
CA ALA A 92 12.62 14.01 8.60
C ALA A 92 13.70 14.24 7.51
N PRO A 93 15.02 14.27 7.81
CA PRO A 93 16.04 14.47 6.77
C PRO A 93 16.19 13.29 5.80
N GLU A 94 15.87 12.07 6.22
CA GLU A 94 16.05 10.85 5.41
C GLU A 94 14.74 10.37 4.76
N ARG A 95 13.59 10.87 5.23
CA ARG A 95 12.25 10.48 4.77
C ARG A 95 12.10 10.57 3.25
N SER A 96 12.57 11.64 2.64
CA SER A 96 12.50 11.80 1.17
C SER A 96 13.31 10.75 0.43
N ARG A 97 14.48 10.36 0.95
CA ARG A 97 15.33 9.33 0.34
C ARG A 97 14.68 7.95 0.42
N ILE A 98 14.10 7.62 1.57
CA ILE A 98 13.39 6.35 1.75
C ILE A 98 12.14 6.30 0.87
N LEU A 99 11.38 7.40 0.78
CA LEU A 99 10.25 7.52 -0.14
C LEU A 99 10.67 7.29 -1.60
N SER A 100 11.78 7.89 -2.04
CA SER A 100 12.30 7.67 -3.39
C SER A 100 12.67 6.20 -3.62
N MET A 101 13.31 5.54 -2.65
CA MET A 101 13.63 4.11 -2.74
C MET A 101 12.37 3.22 -2.79
N MET A 102 11.35 3.53 -2.01
CA MET A 102 10.07 2.82 -2.06
C MET A 102 9.40 2.99 -3.42
N TYR A 103 9.42 4.21 -3.96
CA TYR A 103 8.83 4.50 -5.26
C TYR A 103 9.55 3.78 -6.41
N THR A 104 10.89 3.81 -6.43
CA THR A 104 11.66 3.07 -7.44
C THR A 104 11.43 1.56 -7.32
N GLY A 105 11.36 1.03 -6.10
CA GLY A 105 11.00 -0.36 -5.84
C GLY A 105 9.61 -0.72 -6.40
N HIS A 106 8.62 0.14 -6.19
CA HIS A 106 7.27 -0.05 -6.74
C HIS A 106 7.27 -0.08 -8.27
N VAL A 107 7.96 0.86 -8.91
CA VAL A 107 8.06 0.92 -10.38
C VAL A 107 8.78 -0.32 -10.92
N LEU A 108 9.89 -0.72 -10.29
CA LEU A 108 10.64 -1.92 -10.68
C LEU A 108 9.79 -3.18 -10.59
N SER A 109 9.01 -3.32 -9.50
CA SER A 109 8.09 -4.45 -9.32
C SER A 109 7.00 -4.51 -10.41
N SER A 110 6.51 -3.35 -10.84
CA SER A 110 5.49 -3.26 -11.89
C SER A 110 6.05 -3.68 -13.25
N ILE A 111 7.27 -3.26 -13.58
CA ILE A 111 7.96 -3.66 -14.82
C ILE A 111 8.16 -5.19 -14.81
N PHE A 112 8.70 -5.73 -13.73
CA PHE A 112 8.94 -7.17 -13.59
C PHE A 112 7.64 -7.97 -13.73
N THR A 113 6.58 -7.53 -13.05
CA THR A 113 5.26 -8.19 -13.11
C THR A 113 4.67 -8.18 -14.51
N ASN A 114 4.81 -7.07 -15.25
CA ASN A 114 4.32 -6.97 -16.62
C ASN A 114 5.09 -7.90 -17.58
N VAL A 115 6.42 -7.95 -17.47
CA VAL A 115 7.25 -8.86 -18.29
C VAL A 115 6.89 -10.32 -17.99
N MET A 116 6.80 -10.68 -16.70
CA MET A 116 6.41 -12.02 -16.27
C MET A 116 5.02 -12.39 -16.80
N THR A 117 4.06 -11.48 -16.67
CA THR A 117 2.69 -11.67 -17.19
C THR A 117 2.68 -11.85 -18.70
N GLY A 118 3.44 -11.05 -19.44
CA GLY A 118 3.56 -11.17 -20.90
C GLY A 118 4.11 -12.52 -21.33
N TYR A 119 5.14 -13.02 -20.64
CA TYR A 119 5.73 -14.34 -20.89
C TYR A 119 4.75 -15.47 -20.56
N ILE A 120 4.07 -15.41 -19.41
CA ILE A 120 3.08 -16.42 -19.01
C ILE A 120 1.90 -16.44 -19.99
N CYS A 121 1.41 -15.28 -20.43
CA CYS A 121 0.31 -15.20 -21.38
C CYS A 121 0.66 -15.73 -22.78
N SER A 122 1.93 -15.72 -23.20
CA SER A 122 2.37 -16.34 -24.47
C SER A 122 2.51 -17.86 -24.35
N SER A 123 2.69 -18.36 -23.14
CA SER A 123 2.79 -19.80 -22.85
C SER A 123 1.41 -20.49 -22.84
N ARG A 124 1.39 -21.81 -23.06
CA ARG A 124 0.17 -22.64 -23.02
C ARG A 124 -0.50 -22.71 -21.63
N VAL A 125 0.13 -22.15 -20.60
CA VAL A 125 -0.34 -22.19 -19.20
C VAL A 125 -1.50 -21.21 -18.95
N GLY A 126 -1.71 -20.25 -19.87
CA GLY A 126 -2.86 -19.36 -19.88
C GLY A 126 -2.80 -18.24 -18.83
N TRP A 127 -3.64 -17.22 -19.04
CA TRP A 127 -3.74 -16.04 -18.17
C TRP A 127 -4.07 -16.31 -16.68
N PRO A 128 -4.80 -17.39 -16.28
CA PRO A 128 -5.11 -17.63 -14.87
C PRO A 128 -3.86 -17.86 -14.01
N PHE A 129 -2.80 -18.41 -14.59
CA PHE A 129 -1.59 -18.76 -13.87
C PHE A 129 -0.87 -17.54 -13.29
N THR A 130 -0.91 -16.40 -13.97
CA THR A 130 -0.37 -15.13 -13.47
C THR A 130 -1.01 -14.71 -12.15
N PHE A 131 -2.32 -14.92 -12.01
CA PHE A 131 -3.07 -14.59 -10.79
C PHE A 131 -2.81 -15.57 -9.66
N TYR A 132 -2.59 -16.85 -9.97
CA TYR A 132 -2.16 -17.83 -8.98
C TYR A 132 -0.75 -17.52 -8.46
N LEU A 133 0.18 -17.18 -9.36
CA LEU A 133 1.55 -16.83 -8.98
C LEU A 133 1.59 -15.58 -8.09
N SER A 134 0.85 -14.52 -8.46
CA SER A 134 0.82 -13.28 -7.67
C SER A 134 0.15 -13.48 -6.30
N GLY A 135 -0.94 -14.26 -6.23
CA GLY A 135 -1.59 -14.61 -4.97
C GLY A 135 -0.68 -15.42 -4.05
N CYS A 136 0.02 -16.44 -4.58
CA CYS A 136 0.97 -17.25 -3.81
C CYS A 136 2.15 -16.42 -3.30
N LEU A 137 2.72 -15.54 -4.13
CA LEU A 137 3.80 -14.64 -3.71
C LEU A 137 3.35 -13.71 -2.58
N GLY A 138 2.11 -13.21 -2.62
CA GLY A 138 1.54 -12.40 -1.56
C GLY A 138 1.40 -13.15 -0.22
N VAL A 139 0.97 -14.42 -0.28
CA VAL A 139 0.91 -15.29 0.91
C VAL A 139 2.31 -15.61 1.45
N VAL A 140 3.27 -15.94 0.58
CA VAL A 140 4.64 -16.20 1.01
C VAL A 140 5.27 -14.96 1.65
N TRP A 141 5.00 -13.77 1.11
CA TRP A 141 5.49 -12.49 1.63
C TRP A 141 4.95 -12.15 3.01
N ILE A 142 3.76 -12.63 3.38
CA ILE A 142 3.20 -12.31 4.69
C ILE A 142 3.92 -13.01 5.85
N LEU A 143 4.57 -14.15 5.58
CA LEU A 143 5.31 -14.91 6.58
C LEU A 143 6.47 -14.09 7.17
N PRO A 144 7.43 -13.57 6.37
CA PRO A 144 8.47 -12.69 6.91
C PRO A 144 7.87 -11.38 7.46
N TRP A 145 6.79 -10.85 6.89
CA TRP A 145 6.15 -9.63 7.41
C TRP A 145 5.66 -9.82 8.85
N ILE A 146 4.95 -10.90 9.15
CA ILE A 146 4.43 -11.16 10.51
C ILE A 146 5.59 -11.36 11.50
N MET A 147 6.67 -12.03 11.07
CA MET A 147 7.85 -12.31 11.88
C MET A 147 8.68 -11.05 12.19
N PHE A 148 8.91 -10.18 11.20
CA PHE A 148 9.83 -9.05 11.34
C PHE A 148 9.14 -7.70 11.59
N ALA A 149 7.92 -7.48 11.09
CA ALA A 149 7.27 -6.19 11.25
C ALA A 149 6.91 -5.92 12.72
N SER A 150 7.09 -4.69 13.17
CA SER A 150 6.61 -4.21 14.47
C SER A 150 5.93 -2.87 14.33
N ASP A 151 4.77 -2.70 14.98
CA ASP A 151 3.97 -1.48 14.95
C ASP A 151 4.67 -0.25 15.52
N SER A 152 5.69 -0.45 16.35
CA SER A 152 6.40 0.65 17.00
C SER A 152 7.88 0.30 17.17
N PRO A 153 8.81 1.25 16.91
CA PRO A 153 10.22 1.07 17.21
C PRO A 153 10.48 0.82 18.70
N ALA A 154 9.53 1.16 19.58
CA ALA A 154 9.60 0.86 21.01
C ALA A 154 9.43 -0.63 21.36
N LYS A 155 8.77 -1.42 20.49
CA LYS A 155 8.51 -2.86 20.68
C LYS A 155 9.45 -3.77 19.87
N HIS A 156 10.34 -3.20 19.06
CA HIS A 156 11.25 -3.96 18.22
C HIS A 156 12.42 -4.52 19.06
N LYS A 157 12.53 -5.85 19.19
CA LYS A 157 13.57 -6.52 19.99
C LYS A 157 14.99 -6.37 19.42
N THR A 158 15.12 -5.99 18.15
CA THR A 158 16.40 -6.02 17.41
C THR A 158 16.95 -4.63 17.07
N ILE A 159 16.31 -3.55 17.54
CA ILE A 159 16.82 -2.19 17.32
C ILE A 159 17.94 -1.89 18.31
N SER A 160 19.03 -1.30 17.83
CA SER A 160 20.10 -0.79 18.69
C SER A 160 19.56 0.34 19.57
N VAL A 161 19.96 0.38 20.84
CA VAL A 161 19.57 1.45 21.78
C VAL A 161 19.91 2.84 21.22
N GLN A 162 20.99 2.95 20.45
CA GLN A 162 21.41 4.19 19.78
C GLN A 162 20.42 4.64 18.69
N GLU A 163 19.92 3.72 17.85
CA GLU A 163 18.92 4.03 16.83
C GLU A 163 17.58 4.44 17.44
N LYS A 164 17.17 3.77 18.54
CA LYS A 164 15.95 4.12 19.26
C LYS A 164 16.01 5.54 19.81
N MET A 165 17.13 5.93 20.42
CA MET A 165 17.34 7.28 20.94
C MET A 165 17.39 8.32 19.80
N TYR A 166 18.04 8.01 18.67
CA TYR A 166 18.09 8.89 17.51
C TYR A 166 16.71 9.15 16.90
N ILE A 167 15.91 8.10 16.72
CA ILE A 167 14.53 8.20 16.20
C ILE A 167 13.63 8.96 17.18
N GLN A 168 13.71 8.67 18.49
CA GLN A 168 12.90 9.37 19.50
C GLN A 168 13.30 10.85 19.66
N ALA A 169 14.59 11.19 19.55
CA ALA A 169 15.06 12.57 19.62
C ALA A 169 14.59 13.40 18.40
N LEU A 170 14.55 12.78 17.22
CA LEU A 170 14.11 13.46 15.99
C LEU A 170 12.57 13.52 15.85
N ILE A 171 11.84 12.55 16.40
CA ILE A 171 10.37 12.56 16.41
C ILE A 171 9.84 13.47 17.53
N GLY A 172 10.45 13.46 18.71
CA GLY A 172 10.04 14.25 19.88
C GLY A 172 10.32 15.76 19.76
N GLY A 173 11.13 16.19 18.79
CA GLY A 173 11.44 17.61 18.55
C GLY A 173 10.38 18.38 17.78
N TRP A 174 9.37 17.73 17.21
CA TRP A 174 8.37 18.36 16.36
C TRP A 174 6.95 17.97 16.78
N GLU A 175 6.42 18.63 17.82
CA GLU A 175 4.97 18.79 17.91
C GLU A 175 4.49 19.56 16.66
N GLU A 176 3.91 18.82 15.71
CA GLU A 176 3.30 19.26 14.44
C GLU A 176 2.36 20.49 14.51
N PRO A 177 1.69 20.86 15.63
CA PRO A 177 0.85 22.05 15.66
C PRO A 177 1.62 23.37 15.48
N GLN A 178 2.92 23.42 15.76
CA GLN A 178 3.69 24.68 15.71
C GLN A 178 4.22 25.00 14.31
N VAL A 179 4.67 24.01 13.53
CA VAL A 179 5.27 24.24 12.21
C VAL A 179 4.22 24.69 11.19
N ILE A 180 3.03 24.08 11.20
CA ILE A 180 1.93 24.50 10.32
C ILE A 180 1.50 25.93 10.67
N LYS A 181 1.40 26.27 11.96
CA LYS A 181 1.12 27.65 12.41
C LYS A 181 2.22 28.64 11.99
N LEU A 182 3.49 28.24 12.02
CA LEU A 182 4.63 29.05 11.58
C LEU A 182 4.64 29.26 10.07
N LEU A 183 4.39 28.21 9.27
CA LEU A 183 4.30 28.29 7.81
C LEU A 183 3.12 29.19 7.39
N PHE A 184 1.95 29.05 8.02
CA PHE A 184 0.82 29.96 7.77
C PHE A 184 1.13 31.40 8.19
N LYS A 185 1.80 31.62 9.34
CA LYS A 185 2.25 32.96 9.75
C LYS A 185 3.26 33.56 8.79
N CYS A 186 4.20 32.78 8.26
CA CYS A 186 5.18 33.22 7.28
C CYS A 186 4.52 33.57 5.94
N LEU A 187 3.59 32.74 5.46
CA LEU A 187 2.83 33.01 4.23
C LEU A 187 1.98 34.28 4.36
N LEU A 188 1.30 34.48 5.49
CA LEU A 188 0.52 35.70 5.75
C LEU A 188 1.40 36.94 5.86
N LYS A 189 2.60 36.83 6.45
CA LYS A 189 3.54 37.96 6.48
C LYS A 189 4.06 38.32 5.09
N LEU A 190 4.32 37.33 4.25
CA LEU A 190 4.78 37.55 2.87
C LEU A 190 3.69 38.17 1.99
N SER A 191 2.41 37.82 2.18
CA SER A 191 1.30 38.45 1.43
C SER A 191 1.03 39.90 1.86
N VAL A 192 1.29 40.24 3.13
CA VAL A 192 1.11 41.60 3.66
C VAL A 192 2.29 42.51 3.27
N GLN A 193 3.49 41.97 3.02
CA GLN A 193 4.64 42.74 2.55
C GLN A 193 4.66 42.98 1.04
N SER A 194 3.80 42.31 0.27
CA SER A 194 3.65 42.48 -1.18
C SER A 194 2.47 43.37 -1.60
N SER A 195 1.89 44.13 -0.66
CA SER A 195 0.81 45.11 -0.87
C SER A 195 1.28 46.48 -0.39
#